data_AF-A0A7K2PJH5-F1
#
_entry.id   AF-A0A7K2PJH5-F1
#
_cell.length_a   1.000
_cell.length_b   1.000
_cell.length_c   1.000
_cell.angle_alpha   90.00
_cell.angle_beta   90.00
_cell.angle_gamma   90.00
#
_symmetry.space_group_name_H-M   'P 1'
#
loop_
_entity.id
_entity.type
_entity.pdbx_description
1 polymer ?
#
loop_
_entity_poly.entity_id
_entity_poly.type
_entity_poly.pdbx_seq_one_letter_code
_entity_poly.pdbx_strand_id
1 'polypeptide(L)'
;FANDWLRADHPDITGTQAVALCAYGDRSPFQNCRFLGHQDTLFVETIALASFDRQYFSHCYAEGDVDFVFGRATAVHEHCHFRTLNRTDLAAAPYGFVFAPSTAGANPRGYLVTRSHVSSEAPDAFYKLARPWVPSSDTTARPSLVVRDTWLGPGIDAVAPYTNMSDTFPWQNQRFAEYRDTGPGARITVPENRPQLTREQADSATRETYLGDWQPWKEAC
;
A
#
# COMPACT_ATOMS: atom_id res chain seq x y z
N PHE A 1 5.45 -16.45 1.43
CA PHE A 1 5.29 -16.31 -0.02
C PHE A 1 6.48 -15.54 -0.56
N ALA A 2 7.09 -16.02 -1.64
CA ALA A 2 8.27 -15.38 -2.23
C ALA A 2 8.23 -15.53 -3.75
N ASN A 3 8.64 -14.48 -4.45
CA ASN A 3 9.00 -14.51 -5.85
C ASN A 3 10.43 -13.96 -5.97
N ASP A 4 11.37 -14.80 -6.38
CA ASP A 4 12.81 -14.55 -6.44
C ASP A 4 13.28 -14.08 -7.82
N TRP A 5 12.35 -13.68 -8.70
CA TRP A 5 12.69 -13.13 -10.00
C TRP A 5 13.42 -11.79 -9.87
N LEU A 6 14.58 -11.67 -10.51
CA LEU A 6 15.45 -10.49 -10.47
C LEU A 6 15.59 -9.85 -11.85
N ARG A 7 15.31 -8.55 -11.95
CA ARG A 7 15.51 -7.76 -13.18
C ARG A 7 16.93 -7.85 -13.73
N ALA A 8 17.92 -7.88 -12.82
CA ALA A 8 19.33 -7.91 -13.17
C ALA A 8 19.72 -9.18 -13.95
N ASP A 9 19.01 -10.29 -13.71
CA ASP A 9 19.25 -11.57 -14.36
C ASP A 9 18.54 -11.67 -15.73
N HIS A 10 17.62 -10.75 -16.01
CA HIS A 10 16.75 -10.74 -17.18
C HIS A 10 16.64 -9.35 -17.84
N PRO A 11 17.76 -8.76 -18.33
CA PRO A 11 17.78 -7.40 -18.86
C PRO A 11 16.97 -7.22 -20.15
N ASP A 12 16.59 -8.31 -20.82
CA ASP A 12 15.76 -8.35 -22.02
C ASP A 12 14.25 -8.23 -21.72
N ILE A 13 13.84 -8.48 -20.47
CA ILE A 13 12.44 -8.42 -20.04
C ILE A 13 12.09 -7.00 -19.58
N THR A 14 11.15 -6.36 -20.28
CA THR A 14 10.70 -4.99 -19.94
C THR A 14 9.48 -4.97 -19.01
N GLY A 15 8.68 -6.04 -18.98
CA GLY A 15 7.58 -6.24 -18.03
C GLY A 15 8.08 -6.97 -16.78
N THR A 16 8.39 -6.21 -15.73
CA THR A 16 9.18 -6.71 -14.59
C THR A 16 8.36 -6.99 -13.32
N GLN A 17 7.04 -7.04 -13.45
CA GLN A 17 6.12 -7.41 -12.36
C GLN A 17 6.31 -8.88 -11.99
N ALA A 18 6.46 -9.17 -10.69
CA ALA A 18 6.73 -10.51 -10.19
C ALA A 18 6.00 -10.75 -8.87
N VAL A 19 4.71 -11.13 -8.98
CA VAL A 19 3.83 -11.30 -7.82
C VAL A 19 4.25 -12.49 -6.96
N ALA A 20 4.35 -12.29 -5.65
CA ALA A 20 4.61 -13.34 -4.66
C ALA A 20 3.33 -13.95 -4.10
N LEU A 21 2.29 -13.13 -3.91
CA LEU A 21 0.93 -13.60 -3.60
C LEU A 21 -0.10 -12.74 -4.33
N CYS A 22 -1.03 -13.41 -5.01
CA CYS A 22 -2.28 -12.82 -5.45
C CYS A 22 -3.43 -13.34 -4.59
N ALA A 23 -3.98 -12.49 -3.74
CA ALA A 23 -5.07 -12.80 -2.83
C ALA A 23 -6.39 -12.34 -3.45
N TYR A 24 -7.30 -13.30 -3.65
CA TYR A 24 -8.69 -13.10 -4.06
C TYR A 24 -9.63 -13.59 -2.96
N GLY A 25 -10.85 -13.05 -2.93
CA GLY A 25 -11.94 -13.56 -2.10
C GLY A 25 -12.13 -12.78 -0.81
N ASP A 26 -13.39 -12.71 -0.38
CA ASP A 26 -13.81 -12.07 0.86
C ASP A 26 -13.43 -12.90 2.08
N ARG A 27 -13.16 -12.21 3.20
CA ARG A 27 -12.78 -12.79 4.49
C ARG A 27 -11.51 -13.64 4.44
N SER A 28 -10.47 -13.12 3.79
CA SER A 28 -9.17 -13.80 3.69
C SER A 28 -8.17 -13.31 4.75
N PRO A 29 -7.89 -14.08 5.83
CA PRO A 29 -6.92 -13.69 6.85
C PRO A 29 -5.51 -14.20 6.52
N PHE A 30 -4.52 -13.34 6.72
CA PHE A 30 -3.10 -13.66 6.64
C PHE A 30 -2.43 -13.16 7.92
N GLN A 31 -2.02 -14.07 8.79
CA GLN A 31 -1.39 -13.73 10.07
C GLN A 31 0.03 -14.28 10.11
N ASN A 32 0.98 -13.50 10.61
CA ASN A 32 2.39 -13.91 10.74
C ASN A 32 3.03 -14.35 9.40
N CYS A 33 2.62 -13.72 8.30
CA CYS A 33 3.09 -14.06 6.95
C CYS A 33 4.22 -13.15 6.48
N ARG A 34 5.09 -13.68 5.60
CA ARG A 34 6.08 -12.89 4.85
C ARG A 34 5.78 -12.95 3.36
N PHE A 35 5.81 -11.80 2.69
CA PHE A 35 5.64 -11.63 1.24
C PHE A 35 6.92 -10.99 0.69
N LEU A 36 7.69 -11.75 -0.08
CA LEU A 36 9.02 -11.35 -0.56
C LEU A 36 8.99 -11.22 -2.08
N GLY A 37 9.44 -10.08 -2.60
CA GLY A 37 9.46 -9.80 -4.02
C GLY A 37 10.03 -8.42 -4.31
N HIS A 38 9.95 -8.01 -5.56
CA HIS A 38 10.41 -6.70 -6.04
C HIS A 38 9.23 -5.83 -6.46
N GLN A 39 8.85 -5.86 -7.73
CA GLN A 39 7.67 -5.15 -8.21
C GLN A 39 6.44 -6.04 -8.12
N ASP A 40 5.35 -5.44 -7.64
CA ASP A 40 4.04 -6.06 -7.52
C ASP A 40 4.02 -7.26 -6.55
N THR A 41 4.78 -7.22 -5.43
CA THR A 41 4.91 -8.36 -4.49
C THR A 41 3.59 -8.94 -3.97
N LEU A 42 2.68 -8.10 -3.47
CA LEU A 42 1.42 -8.49 -2.84
C LEU A 42 0.24 -7.86 -3.58
N PHE A 43 -0.48 -8.68 -4.34
CA PHE A 43 -1.68 -8.28 -5.06
C PHE A 43 -2.93 -8.62 -4.24
N VAL A 44 -3.63 -7.61 -3.74
CA VAL A 44 -4.87 -7.74 -2.95
C VAL A 44 -6.09 -7.37 -3.81
N GLU A 45 -6.69 -8.37 -4.43
CA GLU A 45 -7.73 -8.19 -5.45
C GLU A 45 -9.08 -8.73 -4.98
N THR A 46 -10.16 -8.32 -5.66
CA THR A 46 -11.49 -8.88 -5.43
C THR A 46 -11.94 -9.73 -6.60
N ILE A 47 -12.83 -10.68 -6.36
CA ILE A 47 -13.27 -11.67 -7.37
C ILE A 47 -13.99 -11.05 -8.59
N ALA A 48 -14.52 -9.83 -8.46
CA ALA A 48 -15.20 -9.12 -9.53
C ALA A 48 -15.22 -7.60 -9.28
N LEU A 49 -15.32 -6.77 -10.33
CA LEU A 49 -15.35 -5.30 -10.22
C LEU A 49 -16.38 -4.76 -9.21
N ALA A 50 -17.54 -5.43 -9.11
CA ALA A 50 -18.62 -5.07 -8.20
C ALA A 50 -18.49 -5.63 -6.77
N SER A 51 -17.50 -6.50 -6.51
CA SER A 51 -17.27 -7.11 -5.19
C SER A 51 -16.33 -6.28 -4.33
N PHE A 52 -16.66 -6.15 -3.03
CA PHE A 52 -15.86 -5.43 -2.03
C PHE A 52 -15.22 -6.41 -1.04
N ASP A 53 -14.43 -7.34 -1.57
CA ASP A 53 -13.80 -8.39 -0.78
C ASP A 53 -12.87 -7.80 0.30
N ARG A 54 -12.96 -8.36 1.51
CA ARG A 54 -12.17 -7.94 2.67
C ARG A 54 -11.02 -8.90 2.92
N GLN A 55 -9.86 -8.33 3.18
CA GLN A 55 -8.64 -9.08 3.47
C GLN A 55 -7.96 -8.48 4.68
N TYR A 56 -7.46 -9.33 5.58
CA TYR A 56 -6.83 -8.91 6.83
C TYR A 56 -5.42 -9.47 6.95
N PHE A 57 -4.44 -8.59 6.99
CA PHE A 57 -3.02 -8.90 7.13
C PHE A 57 -2.56 -8.43 8.51
N SER A 58 -2.13 -9.37 9.36
CA SER A 58 -1.76 -9.07 10.75
C SER A 58 -0.38 -9.61 11.09
N HIS A 59 0.48 -8.79 11.70
CA HIS A 59 1.85 -9.19 12.06
C HIS A 59 2.64 -9.71 10.86
N CYS A 60 2.40 -9.13 9.68
CA CYS A 60 3.00 -9.56 8.44
C CYS A 60 4.26 -8.75 8.11
N TYR A 61 5.03 -9.28 7.16
CA TYR A 61 6.15 -8.60 6.55
C TYR A 61 5.95 -8.59 5.02
N ALA A 62 6.15 -7.44 4.38
CA ALA A 62 6.18 -7.34 2.92
C ALA A 62 7.39 -6.50 2.48
N GLU A 63 8.09 -6.94 1.44
CA GLU A 63 9.17 -6.16 0.84
C GLU A 63 9.01 -6.03 -0.67
N GLY A 64 9.58 -4.96 -1.20
CA GLY A 64 9.59 -4.70 -2.63
C GLY A 64 10.06 -3.30 -3.00
N ASP A 65 9.92 -2.98 -4.29
CA ASP A 65 10.27 -1.69 -4.86
C ASP A 65 9.06 -0.97 -5.46
N VAL A 66 8.60 -1.34 -6.65
CA VAL A 66 7.52 -0.65 -7.36
C VAL A 66 6.19 -1.32 -7.00
N ASP A 67 5.25 -0.52 -6.48
CA ASP A 67 3.86 -0.90 -6.26
C ASP A 67 3.69 -2.23 -5.49
N PHE A 68 4.56 -2.51 -4.52
CA PHE A 68 4.67 -3.87 -3.99
C PHE A 68 3.50 -4.31 -3.10
N VAL A 69 2.58 -3.39 -2.76
CA VAL A 69 1.24 -3.70 -2.22
C VAL A 69 0.19 -2.99 -3.06
N PHE A 70 -0.54 -3.72 -3.90
CA PHE A 70 -1.41 -3.14 -4.92
C PHE A 70 -2.69 -3.95 -5.13
N GLY A 71 -3.69 -3.35 -5.79
CA GLY A 71 -5.00 -3.97 -5.97
C GLY A 71 -6.18 -3.22 -5.35
N ARG A 72 -7.35 -3.86 -5.40
CA ARG A 72 -8.65 -3.22 -5.24
C ARG A 72 -9.35 -3.54 -3.92
N ALA A 73 -8.91 -4.57 -3.21
CA ALA A 73 -9.60 -5.10 -2.04
C ALA A 73 -9.72 -4.08 -0.89
N THR A 74 -10.70 -4.33 -0.01
CA THR A 74 -10.72 -3.71 1.31
C THR A 74 -9.67 -4.41 2.17
N ALA A 75 -8.42 -3.92 2.15
CA ALA A 75 -7.29 -4.56 2.81
C ALA A 75 -6.90 -3.83 4.10
N VAL A 76 -6.99 -4.51 5.24
CA VAL A 76 -6.48 -4.00 6.51
C VAL A 76 -5.12 -4.63 6.78
N HIS A 77 -4.08 -3.80 6.87
CA HIS A 77 -2.74 -4.17 7.27
C HIS A 77 -2.46 -3.64 8.68
N GLU A 78 -2.37 -4.55 9.65
CA GLU A 78 -2.23 -4.23 11.05
C GLU A 78 -0.96 -4.86 11.63
N HIS A 79 -0.14 -4.07 12.33
CA HIS A 79 1.15 -4.56 12.85
C HIS A 79 2.06 -5.14 11.76
N CYS A 80 1.97 -4.63 10.54
CA CYS A 80 2.78 -5.07 9.42
C CYS A 80 4.09 -4.29 9.34
N HIS A 81 5.13 -4.94 8.81
CA HIS A 81 6.38 -4.29 8.43
C HIS A 81 6.52 -4.28 6.90
N PHE A 82 6.55 -3.09 6.33
CA PHE A 82 6.84 -2.86 4.92
C PHE A 82 8.29 -2.42 4.75
N ARG A 83 9.09 -3.16 4.00
CA ARG A 83 10.50 -2.85 3.75
C ARG A 83 10.73 -2.53 2.28
N THR A 84 11.16 -1.30 1.99
CA THR A 84 11.51 -0.92 0.62
C THR A 84 12.93 -1.36 0.30
N LEU A 85 13.13 -1.89 -0.92
CA LEU A 85 14.41 -2.44 -1.37
C LEU A 85 15.28 -1.40 -2.08
N ASN A 86 16.58 -1.59 -2.05
CA ASN A 86 17.50 -0.75 -2.80
C ASN A 86 17.42 -1.04 -4.32
N ARG A 87 17.55 -0.01 -5.17
CA ARG A 87 17.52 -0.12 -6.64
C ARG A 87 18.78 0.46 -7.25
N THR A 88 19.82 -0.36 -7.38
CA THR A 88 21.13 0.07 -7.90
C THR A 88 21.13 0.34 -9.40
N ASP A 89 20.08 -0.06 -10.11
CA ASP A 89 19.85 0.23 -11.52
C ASP A 89 19.34 1.67 -11.77
N LEU A 90 18.97 2.40 -10.72
CA LEU A 90 18.48 3.78 -10.81
C LEU A 90 19.45 4.76 -10.14
N ALA A 91 19.77 5.84 -10.85
CA ALA A 91 20.69 6.87 -10.34
C ALA A 91 20.00 7.90 -9.43
N ALA A 92 18.66 8.00 -9.46
CA ALA A 92 17.91 9.03 -8.76
C ALA A 92 16.54 8.51 -8.29
N ALA A 93 15.98 9.21 -7.31
CA ALA A 93 14.62 9.00 -6.82
C ALA A 93 13.54 9.32 -7.89
N PRO A 94 12.34 8.73 -7.77
CA PRO A 94 11.98 7.68 -6.82
C PRO A 94 12.44 6.29 -7.30
N TYR A 95 12.81 5.42 -6.36
CA TYR A 95 13.10 4.00 -6.59
C TYR A 95 11.82 3.16 -6.66
N GLY A 96 10.73 3.62 -6.06
CA GLY A 96 9.46 2.91 -6.08
C GLY A 96 8.40 3.51 -5.17
N PHE A 97 7.39 2.69 -4.90
CA PHE A 97 6.14 3.05 -4.24
C PHE A 97 5.70 1.89 -3.34
N VAL A 98 5.34 2.19 -2.09
CA VAL A 98 4.88 1.14 -1.16
C VAL A 98 3.50 0.62 -1.57
N PHE A 99 2.54 1.53 -1.75
CA PHE A 99 1.16 1.18 -2.04
C PHE A 99 0.69 1.68 -3.41
N ALA A 100 -0.05 0.84 -4.13
CA ALA A 100 -0.74 1.21 -5.36
C ALA A 100 -2.20 0.71 -5.37
N PRO A 101 -3.08 1.30 -4.54
CA PRO A 101 -4.48 0.89 -4.50
C PRO A 101 -5.21 1.23 -5.81
N SER A 102 -6.14 0.37 -6.21
CA SER A 102 -7.07 0.51 -7.33
C SER A 102 -8.53 0.35 -6.90
N THR A 103 -8.82 0.76 -5.66
CA THR A 103 -10.14 0.65 -5.02
C THR A 103 -11.25 1.15 -5.96
N ALA A 104 -12.26 0.31 -6.20
CA ALA A 104 -13.43 0.68 -7.00
C ALA A 104 -14.10 1.95 -6.44
N GLY A 105 -14.58 2.84 -7.31
CA GLY A 105 -15.18 4.12 -6.87
C GLY A 105 -16.38 3.94 -5.93
N ALA A 106 -17.15 2.86 -6.13
CA ALA A 106 -18.29 2.50 -5.28
C ALA A 106 -17.89 1.89 -3.92
N ASN A 107 -16.64 1.43 -3.75
CA ASN A 107 -16.19 0.86 -2.49
C ASN A 107 -15.74 1.98 -1.52
N PRO A 108 -16.45 2.22 -0.41
CA PRO A 108 -16.07 3.27 0.54
C PRO A 108 -14.79 2.93 1.31
N ARG A 109 -14.29 1.69 1.27
CA ARG A 109 -13.12 1.24 2.03
C ARG A 109 -12.06 0.66 1.09
N GLY A 110 -10.90 1.32 1.01
CA GLY A 110 -9.72 0.76 0.34
C GLY A 110 -8.79 0.15 1.38
N TYR A 111 -7.57 0.65 1.42
CA TYR A 111 -6.56 0.16 2.35
C TYR A 111 -6.61 0.90 3.67
N LEU A 112 -6.45 0.15 4.76
CA LEU A 112 -6.14 0.68 6.09
C LEU A 112 -4.81 0.08 6.56
N VAL A 113 -3.79 0.91 6.64
CA VAL A 113 -2.50 0.55 7.23
C VAL A 113 -2.47 1.14 8.64
N THR A 114 -2.40 0.29 9.65
CA THR A 114 -2.50 0.73 11.05
C THR A 114 -1.45 0.07 11.93
N ARG A 115 -0.89 0.84 12.88
CA ARG A 115 0.07 0.34 13.88
C ARG A 115 1.25 -0.43 13.25
N SER A 116 1.66 0.01 12.07
CA SER A 116 2.62 -0.67 11.22
C SER A 116 3.96 0.07 11.19
N HIS A 117 4.91 -0.44 10.42
CA HIS A 117 6.25 0.12 10.28
C HIS A 117 6.69 0.10 8.82
N VAL A 118 7.21 1.21 8.31
CA VAL A 118 7.78 1.32 6.96
C VAL A 118 9.27 1.67 7.07
N SER A 119 10.16 0.80 6.58
CA SER A 119 11.60 1.04 6.56
C SER A 119 12.17 0.93 5.15
N SER A 120 13.41 1.39 4.95
CA SER A 120 14.06 1.42 3.64
C SER A 120 15.49 0.92 3.69
N GLU A 121 15.88 0.17 2.66
CA GLU A 121 17.28 -0.07 2.31
C GLU A 121 17.85 0.96 1.33
N ALA A 122 16.97 1.70 0.65
CA ALA A 122 17.34 2.78 -0.25
C ALA A 122 17.70 4.06 0.53
N PRO A 123 18.41 5.02 -0.10
CA PRO A 123 18.70 6.31 0.49
C PRO A 123 17.44 7.06 0.97
N ASP A 124 17.64 8.02 1.87
CA ASP A 124 16.57 8.84 2.42
C ASP A 124 15.78 9.56 1.32
N ALA A 125 14.44 9.61 1.47
CA ALA A 125 13.48 10.19 0.54
C ALA A 125 13.43 9.57 -0.88
N PHE A 126 13.98 8.37 -1.10
CA PHE A 126 13.96 7.74 -2.43
C PHE A 126 12.66 6.97 -2.72
N TYR A 127 11.79 6.80 -1.74
CA TYR A 127 10.50 6.12 -1.92
C TYR A 127 9.33 7.07 -1.72
N LYS A 128 8.28 6.79 -2.48
CA LYS A 128 6.95 7.37 -2.25
C LYS A 128 6.12 6.38 -1.42
N LEU A 129 5.26 6.91 -0.57
CA LEU A 129 4.34 6.11 0.20
C LEU A 129 3.29 5.45 -0.70
N ALA A 130 2.73 6.20 -1.66
CA ALA A 130 1.77 5.61 -2.60
C ALA A 130 1.65 6.36 -3.92
N ARG A 131 1.08 5.68 -4.91
CA ARG A 131 0.53 6.30 -6.13
C ARG A 131 -0.82 5.64 -6.48
N PRO A 132 -1.75 6.35 -7.13
CA PRO A 132 -3.06 5.81 -7.41
C PRO A 132 -3.05 4.94 -8.68
N TRP A 133 -3.41 3.67 -8.54
CA TRP A 133 -3.59 2.82 -9.72
C TRP A 133 -5.03 2.90 -10.21
N VAL A 134 -5.26 3.65 -11.29
CA VAL A 134 -6.53 3.63 -12.02
C VAL A 134 -6.33 2.77 -13.26
N PRO A 135 -6.74 1.49 -13.23
CA PRO A 135 -6.50 0.57 -14.33
C PRO A 135 -7.31 0.96 -15.57
N SER A 136 -6.78 0.67 -16.76
CA SER A 136 -7.51 0.89 -18.02
C SER A 136 -8.82 0.07 -18.10
N SER A 137 -8.92 -1.01 -17.34
CA SER A 137 -10.14 -1.83 -17.22
C SER A 137 -11.22 -1.20 -16.33
N ASP A 138 -10.87 -0.20 -15.50
CA ASP A 138 -11.81 0.54 -14.67
C ASP A 138 -11.31 1.98 -14.44
N THR A 139 -11.60 2.85 -15.40
CA THR A 139 -11.28 4.28 -15.30
C THR A 139 -12.13 5.04 -14.28
N THR A 140 -13.09 4.36 -13.62
CA THR A 140 -13.93 4.93 -12.56
C THR A 140 -13.42 4.61 -11.16
N ALA A 141 -12.35 3.81 -11.05
CA ALA A 141 -11.69 3.52 -9.79
C ALA A 141 -11.32 4.82 -9.07
N ARG A 142 -11.51 4.82 -7.75
CA ARG A 142 -11.10 5.91 -6.86
C ARG A 142 -10.22 5.37 -5.74
N PRO A 143 -8.93 5.11 -6.05
CA PRO A 143 -7.91 4.63 -5.13
C PRO A 143 -8.01 5.20 -3.71
N SER A 144 -7.90 4.32 -2.71
CA SER A 144 -8.04 4.71 -1.31
C SER A 144 -7.02 4.04 -0.42
N LEU A 145 -6.36 4.88 0.38
CA LEU A 145 -5.36 4.49 1.36
C LEU A 145 -5.51 5.39 2.59
N VAL A 146 -5.69 4.77 3.76
CA VAL A 146 -5.47 5.42 5.04
C VAL A 146 -4.27 4.78 5.70
N VAL A 147 -3.27 5.59 6.03
CA VAL A 147 -2.17 5.19 6.92
C VAL A 147 -2.41 5.84 8.27
N ARG A 148 -2.28 5.09 9.36
CA ARG A 148 -2.49 5.64 10.70
C ARG A 148 -1.65 4.95 11.76
N ASP A 149 -1.32 5.72 12.80
CA ASP A 149 -0.58 5.24 13.96
C ASP A 149 0.66 4.41 13.57
N THR A 150 1.28 4.75 12.42
CA THR A 150 2.32 3.96 11.75
C THR A 150 3.62 4.74 11.74
N TRP A 151 4.74 4.04 11.92
CA TRP A 151 6.05 4.66 11.83
C TRP A 151 6.55 4.64 10.37
N LEU A 152 6.90 5.81 9.84
CA LEU A 152 7.44 6.01 8.50
C LEU A 152 8.92 6.41 8.58
N GLY A 153 9.79 5.52 8.10
CA GLY A 153 11.23 5.70 8.08
C GLY A 153 11.72 6.73 7.06
N PRO A 154 13.02 7.07 7.09
CA PRO A 154 13.55 8.22 6.36
C PRO A 154 13.62 7.98 4.84
N GLY A 155 13.52 6.73 4.38
CA GLY A 155 13.42 6.42 2.96
C GLY A 155 12.15 6.94 2.29
N ILE A 156 11.09 7.24 3.04
CA ILE A 156 9.87 7.86 2.51
C ILE A 156 10.10 9.38 2.35
N ASP A 157 9.81 9.89 1.15
CA ASP A 157 9.82 11.32 0.86
C ASP A 157 8.75 12.03 1.68
N ALA A 158 9.18 12.77 2.70
CA ALA A 158 8.28 13.49 3.58
C ALA A 158 7.67 14.75 2.96
N VAL A 159 8.28 15.29 1.89
CA VAL A 159 7.82 16.51 1.20
C VAL A 159 6.71 16.17 0.21
N ALA A 160 6.86 15.09 -0.55
CA ALA A 160 5.89 14.64 -1.54
C ALA A 160 5.72 13.12 -1.49
N PRO A 161 5.06 12.56 -0.46
CA PRO A 161 4.95 11.11 -0.27
C PRO A 161 4.03 10.44 -1.30
N TYR A 162 3.20 11.22 -1.99
CA TYR A 162 2.31 10.75 -3.04
C TYR A 162 2.70 11.33 -4.39
N THR A 163 2.45 10.57 -5.45
CA THR A 163 2.60 11.06 -6.82
C THR A 163 1.56 10.44 -7.75
N ASN A 164 1.45 10.98 -8.96
CA ASN A 164 0.58 10.45 -9.99
C ASN A 164 1.17 9.15 -10.54
N MET A 165 0.33 8.14 -10.74
CA MET A 165 0.69 7.04 -11.66
C MET A 165 0.46 7.49 -13.12
N SER A 166 -0.57 8.29 -13.36
CA SER A 166 -0.90 8.93 -14.63
C SER A 166 -1.44 10.33 -14.37
N ASP A 167 -1.06 11.30 -15.19
CA ASP A 167 -1.54 12.69 -15.07
C ASP A 167 -3.04 12.84 -15.34
N THR A 168 -3.67 11.85 -16.00
CA THR A 168 -5.13 11.79 -16.15
C THR A 168 -5.85 11.55 -14.82
N PHE A 169 -5.19 10.90 -13.86
CA PHE A 169 -5.75 10.52 -12.57
C PHE A 169 -4.84 11.01 -11.43
N PRO A 170 -4.79 12.33 -11.19
CA PRO A 170 -3.88 12.90 -10.22
C PRO A 170 -4.21 12.40 -8.80
N TRP A 171 -3.18 12.21 -7.98
CA TRP A 171 -3.34 11.64 -6.64
C TRP A 171 -4.22 12.51 -5.74
N GLN A 172 -4.23 13.83 -5.96
CA GLN A 172 -5.04 14.79 -5.21
C GLN A 172 -6.55 14.56 -5.37
N ASN A 173 -6.98 13.90 -6.46
CA ASN A 173 -8.39 13.56 -6.68
C ASN A 173 -8.80 12.24 -5.98
N GLN A 174 -7.83 11.51 -5.42
CA GLN A 174 -8.00 10.20 -4.82
C GLN A 174 -8.18 10.29 -3.30
N ARG A 175 -8.29 9.14 -2.63
CA ARG A 175 -8.61 9.05 -1.20
C ARG A 175 -7.41 8.63 -0.37
N PHE A 176 -6.34 9.42 -0.40
CA PHE A 176 -5.16 9.22 0.43
C PHE A 176 -5.23 10.11 1.66
N ALA A 177 -5.02 9.54 2.84
CA ALA A 177 -4.98 10.27 4.10
C ALA A 177 -4.10 9.59 5.15
N GLU A 178 -3.59 10.38 6.07
CA GLU A 178 -2.72 9.96 7.17
C GLU A 178 -3.33 10.34 8.54
N TYR A 179 -2.97 9.63 9.61
CA TYR A 179 -3.39 9.99 10.96
C TYR A 179 -2.40 9.52 12.02
N ARG A 180 -1.77 10.48 12.72
CA ARG A 180 -0.83 10.20 13.83
C ARG A 180 0.34 9.29 13.45
N ASP A 181 0.77 9.36 12.21
CA ASP A 181 1.99 8.70 11.78
C ASP A 181 3.21 9.40 12.40
N THR A 182 4.28 8.64 12.62
CA THR A 182 5.50 9.12 13.30
C THR A 182 6.75 8.76 12.52
N GLY A 183 7.90 9.32 12.90
CA GLY A 183 9.17 9.08 12.22
C GLY A 183 9.53 10.16 11.19
N PRO A 184 10.76 10.12 10.66
CA PRO A 184 11.25 11.14 9.73
C PRO A 184 10.46 11.19 8.41
N GLY A 185 9.99 10.06 7.90
CA GLY A 185 9.17 9.96 6.71
C GLY A 185 7.72 10.42 6.90
N ALA A 186 7.29 10.70 8.13
CA ALA A 186 5.96 11.21 8.50
C ALA A 186 5.94 12.73 8.74
N ARG A 187 7.09 13.41 8.61
CA ARG A 187 7.14 14.87 8.83
C ARG A 187 6.25 15.58 7.83
N ILE A 188 5.41 16.48 8.34
CA ILE A 188 4.55 17.34 7.52
C ILE A 188 5.30 18.65 7.30
N THR A 189 6.03 18.73 6.19
CA THR A 189 6.74 19.95 5.76
C THR A 189 5.92 20.78 4.78
N VAL A 190 5.08 20.10 3.98
CA VAL A 190 4.16 20.69 3.00
C VAL A 190 2.76 20.09 3.26
N PRO A 191 1.92 20.76 4.08
CA PRO A 191 0.64 20.19 4.55
C PRO A 191 -0.29 19.69 3.44
N GLU A 192 -0.35 20.39 2.31
CA GLU A 192 -1.18 20.05 1.15
C GLU A 192 -0.78 18.72 0.49
N ASN A 193 0.47 18.27 0.66
CA ASN A 193 0.95 17.00 0.13
C ASN A 193 0.65 15.82 1.06
N ARG A 194 0.09 16.05 2.25
CA ARG A 194 -0.15 15.01 3.27
C ARG A 194 -1.51 15.18 3.95
N PRO A 195 -2.62 14.89 3.25
CA PRO A 195 -3.95 15.02 3.82
C PRO A 195 -4.06 14.28 5.16
N GLN A 196 -4.49 14.97 6.21
CA GLN A 196 -4.64 14.40 7.55
C GLN A 196 -6.12 14.14 7.84
N LEU A 197 -6.42 12.98 8.44
CA LEU A 197 -7.74 12.77 9.03
C LEU A 197 -7.90 13.65 10.28
N THR A 198 -9.10 14.17 10.50
CA THR A 198 -9.49 14.68 11.82
C THR A 198 -9.64 13.52 12.81
N ARG A 199 -9.77 13.83 14.10
CA ARG A 199 -10.05 12.81 15.12
C ARG A 199 -11.36 12.08 14.81
N GLU A 200 -12.41 12.81 14.46
CA GLU A 200 -13.74 12.28 14.16
C GLU A 200 -13.72 11.38 12.92
N GLN A 201 -12.93 11.75 11.90
CA GLN A 201 -12.73 10.90 10.72
C GLN A 201 -11.96 9.62 11.08
N ALA A 202 -10.95 9.72 11.94
CA ALA A 202 -10.16 8.59 12.39
C ALA A 202 -10.96 7.57 13.23
N ASP A 203 -12.05 7.99 13.88
CA ASP A 203 -12.97 7.08 14.59
C ASP A 203 -13.65 6.08 13.62
N SER A 204 -13.78 6.46 12.34
CA SER A 204 -14.30 5.58 11.27
C SER A 204 -13.23 4.88 10.45
N ALA A 205 -11.94 5.03 10.83
CA ALA A 205 -10.79 4.41 10.17
C ALA A 205 -10.20 3.29 11.03
N THR A 206 -11.04 2.33 11.42
CA THR A 206 -10.69 1.19 12.28
C THR A 206 -10.85 -0.12 11.54
N ARG A 207 -10.16 -1.18 12.00
CA ARG A 207 -10.34 -2.53 11.45
C ARG A 207 -11.79 -3.00 11.58
N GLU A 208 -12.47 -2.65 12.67
CA GLU A 208 -13.88 -2.96 12.92
C GLU A 208 -14.77 -2.32 11.84
N THR A 209 -14.52 -1.06 11.46
CA THR A 209 -15.29 -0.40 10.40
C THR A 209 -14.95 -0.94 9.00
N TYR A 210 -13.69 -1.26 8.73
CA TYR A 210 -13.27 -1.76 7.41
C TYR A 210 -13.70 -3.21 7.17
N LEU A 211 -13.66 -4.05 8.21
CA LEU A 211 -13.95 -5.48 8.11
C LEU A 211 -15.40 -5.81 8.51
N GLY A 212 -16.11 -4.87 9.15
CA GLY A 212 -17.53 -4.99 9.45
C GLY A 212 -17.85 -6.15 10.39
N ASP A 213 -18.66 -7.09 9.90
CA ASP A 213 -19.09 -8.27 10.68
C ASP A 213 -18.00 -9.35 10.80
N TRP A 214 -16.90 -9.24 10.05
CA TRP A 214 -15.82 -10.22 10.05
C TRP A 214 -14.69 -9.79 11.02
N GLN A 215 -14.40 -10.65 12.00
CA GLN A 215 -13.49 -10.34 13.12
C GLN A 215 -12.35 -11.38 13.25
N PRO A 216 -11.49 -11.52 12.23
CA PRO A 216 -10.45 -12.57 12.19
C PRO A 216 -9.40 -12.46 13.30
N TRP A 217 -9.30 -11.30 13.97
CA TRP A 217 -8.39 -11.09 15.11
C TRP A 217 -8.92 -11.66 16.44
N LYS A 218 -10.17 -12.12 16.48
CA LYS A 218 -10.76 -12.80 17.66
C LYS A 218 -10.70 -14.32 17.57
N GLU A 219 -10.45 -14.84 16.38
CA GLU A 219 -10.31 -16.27 16.16
C GLU A 219 -8.91 -16.66 16.59
N ALA A 220 -8.80 -17.49 17.62
CA ALA A 220 -7.52 -18.03 18.06
C ALA A 220 -6.99 -18.96 16.96
N CYS A 221 -5.74 -18.74 16.52
CA CYS A 221 -4.99 -19.73 15.76
C CYS A 221 -4.57 -20.90 16.65
#